data_AF-A0A956NCD9-F1
#
_entry.id   AF-A0A956NCD9-F1
#
_cell.length_a   1.000
_cell.length_b   1.000
_cell.length_c   1.000
_cell.angle_alpha   90.00
_cell.angle_beta   90.00
_cell.angle_gamma   90.00
#
_symmetry.space_group_name_H-M   'P 1'
#
loop_
_entity.id
_entity.type
_entity.pdbx_description
1 polymer ?
#
loop_
_entity_poly.entity_id
_entity_poly.type
_entity_poly.pdbx_seq_one_letter_code
_entity_poly.pdbx_strand_id
1 'polypeptide(L)'
;MARASGGEGRTLRYAEWVARLDSAGSGGCFLFSGPETLLRDQAMVELRSRLSSSGDVPVDRFHGGEASLPQVANACLTVGLFHPQRLVVLSDADRCGRAGKRDQEALFAALQDLPDGSCFVA
;
A
#
# COMPACT_ATOMS: atom_id res chain seq x y z
N MET A 1 -8.85 -14.35 16.63
CA MET A 1 -9.05 -15.12 15.38
C MET A 1 -9.03 -14.08 14.26
N ALA A 2 -8.16 -14.05 13.26
CA ALA A 2 -7.20 -15.00 12.69
C ALA A 2 -5.87 -14.27 12.41
N ARG A 3 -4.74 -14.99 12.49
CA ARG A 3 -3.40 -14.47 12.16
C ARG A 3 -3.12 -14.67 10.67
N ALA A 4 -2.94 -13.60 9.91
CA ALA A 4 -2.18 -13.64 8.66
C ALA A 4 -0.70 -13.45 9.02
N SER A 5 0.06 -14.50 9.32
CA SER A 5 0.83 -15.29 8.34
C SER A 5 1.71 -14.39 7.49
N GLY A 6 3.00 -14.31 7.85
CA GLY A 6 4.01 -13.50 7.17
C GLY A 6 3.98 -13.69 5.66
N GLY A 7 3.79 -12.59 4.93
CA GLY A 7 3.84 -12.60 3.49
C GLY A 7 5.27 -12.79 3.00
N GLU A 8 5.61 -13.99 2.54
CA GLU A 8 6.71 -14.16 1.59
C GLU A 8 6.44 -13.23 0.39
N GLY A 9 7.32 -12.24 0.19
CA GLY A 9 7.22 -11.32 -0.93
C GLY A 9 7.27 -12.08 -2.25
N ARG A 10 6.10 -12.31 -2.86
CA ARG A 10 6.00 -12.94 -4.18
C ARG A 10 6.00 -11.87 -5.26
N THR A 11 7.00 -11.91 -6.13
CA THR A 11 7.00 -11.14 -7.36
C THR A 11 5.96 -11.75 -8.31
N LEU A 12 5.00 -10.94 -8.74
CA LEU A 12 3.96 -11.32 -9.69
C LEU A 12 4.06 -10.43 -10.93
N ARG A 13 3.78 -10.97 -12.11
CA ARG A 13 3.56 -10.12 -13.30
C ARG A 13 2.21 -9.43 -13.17
N TYR A 14 2.03 -8.32 -13.90
CA TYR A 14 0.78 -7.55 -13.88
C TYR A 14 -0.47 -8.42 -14.05
N ALA A 15 -0.51 -9.30 -15.06
CA ALA A 15 -1.66 -10.18 -15.31
C ALA A 15 -1.97 -11.14 -14.15
N GLU A 16 -0.93 -11.68 -13.50
CA GLU A 16 -1.08 -12.57 -12.34
C GLU A 16 -1.53 -11.78 -11.10
N TRP A 17 -1.04 -10.56 -10.95
CA TRP A 17 -1.43 -9.66 -9.87
C TRP A 17 -2.90 -9.23 -10.00
N VAL A 18 -3.39 -8.92 -11.20
CA VAL A 18 -4.82 -8.62 -11.45
C VAL A 18 -5.69 -9.82 -11.08
N ALA A 19 -5.35 -11.02 -11.57
CA ALA A 19 -6.09 -12.23 -11.23
C ALA A 19 -6.08 -12.54 -9.72
N ARG A 20 -4.99 -12.18 -9.03
CA ARG A 20 -4.91 -12.30 -7.57
C ARG A 20 -5.77 -11.25 -6.86
N LEU A 21 -5.79 -10.00 -7.31
CA LEU A 21 -6.63 -8.95 -6.75
C LEU A 21 -8.11 -9.33 -6.77
N ASP A 22 -8.57 -10.03 -7.80
CA ASP A 22 -9.92 -10.59 -7.86
C ASP A 22 -10.24 -11.54 -6.70
N SER A 23 -9.21 -12.24 -6.19
CA SER A 23 -9.34 -13.26 -5.14
C SER A 23 -8.91 -12.80 -3.76
N ALA A 24 -8.23 -11.66 -3.65
CA ALA A 24 -7.69 -11.13 -2.41
C ALA A 24 -8.68 -10.14 -1.76
N GLY A 25 -8.71 -10.12 -0.42
CA GLY A 25 -9.51 -9.16 0.34
C GLY A 25 -9.12 -7.70 0.07
N SER A 26 -9.92 -6.78 0.61
CA SER A 26 -9.85 -5.33 0.36
C SER A 26 -8.69 -4.60 1.06
N GLY A 27 -7.56 -5.25 1.29
CA GLY A 27 -6.42 -4.69 2.01
C GLY A 27 -5.11 -5.39 1.67
N GLY A 28 -3.99 -4.71 1.86
CA GLY A 28 -2.68 -5.28 1.57
C GLY A 28 -1.55 -4.26 1.37
N CYS A 29 -0.33 -4.78 1.22
CA CYS A 29 0.87 -4.02 0.93
C CYS A 29 1.43 -4.48 -0.42
N PHE A 30 1.58 -3.54 -1.37
CA PHE A 30 2.06 -3.80 -2.72
C PHE A 30 3.30 -2.97 -3.03
N LEU A 31 4.24 -3.56 -3.77
CA LEU A 31 5.43 -2.88 -4.28
C LEU A 31 5.46 -3.01 -5.81
N PHE A 32 5.28 -1.91 -6.51
CA PHE A 32 5.35 -1.83 -7.97
C PHE A 32 6.77 -1.51 -8.41
N SER A 33 7.52 -2.56 -8.71
CA SER A 33 8.87 -2.44 -9.28
C SER A 33 8.83 -2.45 -10.82
N GLY A 34 9.71 -1.67 -11.44
CA GLY A 34 9.86 -1.60 -12.89
C GLY A 34 9.77 -0.18 -13.47
N PRO A 35 10.40 0.07 -14.64
CA PRO A 35 10.38 1.37 -15.30
C PRO A 35 9.06 1.68 -16.05
N GLU A 36 8.21 0.68 -16.30
CA GLU A 36 6.93 0.85 -17.00
C GLU A 36 5.90 1.66 -16.19
N THR A 37 5.88 2.98 -16.39
CA THR A 37 4.92 3.90 -15.77
C THR A 37 3.48 3.63 -16.17
N LEU A 38 3.25 3.17 -17.41
CA LEU A 38 1.92 2.85 -17.94
C LEU A 38 1.28 1.69 -17.19
N LEU A 39 2.05 0.63 -16.89
CA LEU A 39 1.58 -0.51 -16.10
C LEU A 39 1.31 -0.12 -14.65
N ARG A 40 2.13 0.77 -14.09
CA ARG A 40 1.92 1.30 -12.73
C ARG A 40 0.62 2.09 -12.63
N ASP A 41 0.35 2.95 -13.61
CA ASP A 41 -0.88 3.75 -13.64
C ASP A 41 -2.12 2.85 -13.79
N GLN A 42 -2.07 1.87 -14.70
CA GLN A 42 -3.13 0.86 -14.85
C GLN A 42 -3.35 0.06 -13.56
N ALA A 43 -2.27 -0.34 -12.87
CA ALA A 43 -2.36 -1.03 -11.59
C ALA A 43 -3.01 -0.14 -10.52
N MET A 44 -2.66 1.14 -10.45
CA MET A 44 -3.26 2.09 -9.52
C MET A 44 -4.76 2.29 -9.78
N VAL A 45 -5.17 2.38 -11.04
CA VAL A 45 -6.59 2.50 -11.43
C VAL A 45 -7.37 1.26 -11.01
N GLU A 46 -6.84 0.07 -11.30
CA GLU A 46 -7.47 -1.21 -10.93
C GLU A 46 -7.58 -1.34 -9.41
N LEU A 47 -6.49 -1.09 -8.68
CA LEU A 47 -6.47 -1.14 -7.22
C LEU A 47 -7.51 -0.19 -6.61
N ARG A 48 -7.57 1.05 -7.10
CA ARG A 48 -8.56 2.03 -6.64
C ARG A 48 -9.99 1.57 -6.94
N SER A 49 -10.24 1.03 -8.14
CA SER A 49 -11.56 0.51 -8.53
C SER A 49 -12.04 -0.56 -7.55
N ARG A 50 -11.14 -1.48 -7.17
CA ARG A 50 -11.43 -2.54 -6.20
C ARG A 50 -11.77 -2.01 -4.82
N LEU A 51 -10.93 -1.14 -4.27
CA LEU A 51 -11.19 -0.54 -2.96
C LEU A 51 -12.49 0.30 -2.98
N SER A 52 -12.79 0.95 -4.11
CA SER A 52 -14.00 1.79 -4.27
C SER A 52 -15.31 1.04 -4.42
N SER A 53 -15.26 -0.29 -4.55
CA SER A 53 -16.48 -1.11 -4.58
C SER A 53 -17.33 -0.97 -3.31
N SER A 54 -16.73 -0.44 -2.23
CA SER A 54 -17.40 -0.17 -0.94
C SER A 54 -17.71 1.32 -0.69
N GLY A 55 -17.41 2.23 -1.62
CA GLY A 55 -17.63 3.68 -1.48
C GLY A 55 -16.42 4.53 -1.88
N ASP A 56 -16.44 5.82 -1.54
CA ASP A 56 -15.30 6.71 -1.79
C ASP A 56 -14.10 6.31 -0.90
N VAL A 57 -12.94 6.13 -1.54
CA VAL A 57 -11.70 5.72 -0.88
C VAL A 57 -10.75 6.90 -0.80
N PRO A 58 -10.45 7.43 0.41
CA PRO A 58 -9.44 8.44 0.59
C PRO A 58 -8.08 7.90 0.13
N VAL A 59 -7.39 8.74 -0.66
CA VAL A 59 -6.06 8.43 -1.20
C VAL A 59 -5.04 9.43 -0.63
N ASP A 60 -4.18 8.95 0.26
CA ASP A 60 -3.06 9.71 0.79
C ASP A 60 -1.82 9.49 -0.09
N ARG A 61 -1.24 10.56 -0.64
CA ARG A 61 -0.06 10.49 -1.51
C ARG A 61 1.16 11.10 -0.85
N PHE A 62 2.23 10.33 -0.80
CA PHE A 62 3.52 10.69 -0.24
C PHE A 62 4.62 10.52 -1.30
N HIS A 63 5.65 11.36 -1.20
CA HIS A 63 6.81 11.30 -2.09
C HIS A 63 8.07 10.96 -1.28
N GLY A 64 8.80 9.95 -1.73
CA GLY A 64 10.04 9.52 -1.11
C GLY A 64 11.09 10.64 -1.16
N GLY A 65 11.70 10.90 -0.01
CA GLY A 65 12.66 12.00 0.17
C GLY A 65 12.04 13.35 0.57
N GLU A 66 10.71 13.49 0.51
CA GLU A 66 9.98 14.66 1.01
C GLU A 66 9.10 14.32 2.21
N ALA A 67 8.42 13.18 2.15
CA ALA A 67 7.55 12.71 3.22
C ALA A 67 8.33 12.01 4.34
N SER A 68 7.91 12.23 5.58
CA SER A 68 8.41 11.53 6.75
C SER A 68 7.82 10.11 6.82
N LEU A 69 8.64 9.07 6.92
CA LEU A 69 8.16 7.68 6.99
C LEU A 69 7.21 7.43 8.19
N PRO A 70 7.44 8.01 9.39
CA PRO A 70 6.46 7.98 10.48
C PRO A 70 5.08 8.52 10.10
N GLN A 71 5.01 9.55 9.24
CA GLN A 71 3.75 10.10 8.77
C GLN A 71 3.03 9.11 7.84
N VAL A 72 3.79 8.47 6.94
CA VAL A 72 3.28 7.42 6.04
C VAL A 72 2.75 6.24 6.86
N ALA A 73 3.51 5.79 7.86
CA ALA A 73 3.13 4.73 8.77
C ALA A 73 1.82 5.05 9.50
N ASN A 74 1.69 6.26 10.03
CA ASN A 74 0.48 6.70 10.72
C ASN A 74 -0.75 6.75 9.79
N ALA A 75 -0.56 7.19 8.54
CA ALA A 75 -1.62 7.17 7.54
C ALA A 75 -2.12 5.74 7.26
N CYS A 76 -1.22 4.76 7.21
CA CYS A 76 -1.55 3.34 7.02
C CYS A 76 -2.35 2.76 8.19
N LEU A 77 -2.05 3.18 9.43
CA LEU A 77 -2.72 2.68 10.64
C LEU A 77 -4.07 3.36 10.90
N THR A 78 -4.37 4.45 10.21
CA THR A 78 -5.59 5.23 10.42
C THR A 78 -6.66 4.84 9.41
N VAL A 79 -7.65 4.04 9.81
CA VAL A 79 -8.87 3.79 9.00
C VAL A 79 -9.99 4.70 9.51
N GLY A 80 -10.71 5.34 8.58
CA GLY A 80 -11.76 6.31 8.92
C GLY A 80 -13.07 5.64 9.33
N LEU A 81 -13.77 6.20 10.32
CA LEU A 81 -15.10 5.73 10.73
C LEU A 81 -16.13 5.71 9.59
N PHE A 82 -16.01 6.66 8.65
CA PHE A 82 -16.90 6.80 7.48
C PHE A 82 -16.27 6.29 6.18
N HIS A 83 -15.00 5.91 6.23
CA HIS A 83 -14.25 5.40 5.08
C HIS A 83 -13.60 4.09 5.50
N PRO A 84 -14.32 2.95 5.34
CA PRO A 84 -13.84 1.64 5.76
C PRO A 84 -12.66 1.13 4.91
N GLN A 85 -12.25 1.92 3.92
CA GLN A 85 -11.15 1.66 3.02
C GLN A 85 -10.25 2.90 2.98
N ARG A 86 -8.93 2.72 2.93
CA ARG A 86 -7.96 3.79 2.70
C ARG A 86 -6.84 3.29 1.81
N LEU A 87 -6.39 4.14 0.89
CA LEU A 87 -5.24 3.88 0.03
C LEU A 87 -4.11 4.85 0.35
N VAL A 88 -2.95 4.33 0.73
CA VAL A 88 -1.72 5.09 0.98
C VAL A 88 -0.72 4.79 -0.14
N VAL A 89 -0.27 5.84 -0.83
CA VAL A 89 0.64 5.76 -1.97
C VAL A 89 1.97 6.42 -1.60
N LEU A 90 3.08 5.70 -1.73
CA LEU A 90 4.42 6.21 -1.56
C LEU A 90 5.18 6.16 -2.89
N SER A 91 5.21 7.27 -3.62
CA SER A 91 6.05 7.40 -4.82
C SER A 91 7.53 7.46 -4.46
N ASP A 92 8.40 7.05 -5.39
CA ASP A 92 9.87 7.17 -5.26
C ASP A 92 10.43 6.54 -3.97
N ALA A 93 9.90 5.37 -3.56
CA ALA A 93 10.29 4.69 -2.33
C ALA A 93 11.80 4.40 -2.20
N ASP A 94 12.53 4.30 -3.33
CA ASP A 94 14.00 4.21 -3.34
C ASP A 94 14.67 5.38 -2.60
N ARG A 95 14.09 6.58 -2.68
CA ARG A 95 14.60 7.78 -1.99
C ARG A 95 14.44 7.71 -0.47
N CYS A 96 13.56 6.84 0.03
CA CYS A 96 13.39 6.57 1.46
C CYS A 96 14.54 5.76 2.07
N GLY A 97 15.42 5.17 1.25
CA GLY A 97 16.61 4.46 1.72
C GLY A 97 17.57 5.34 2.54
N ARG A 98 17.48 6.67 2.39
CA ARG A 98 18.27 7.66 3.15
C ARG A 98 17.63 8.06 4.49
N ALA A 99 16.41 7.61 4.76
CA ALA A 99 15.73 7.88 6.03
C ALA A 99 16.47 7.18 7.19
N GLY A 100 16.32 7.71 8.40
CA GLY A 100 16.91 7.11 9.60
C GLY A 100 16.38 5.69 9.82
N LYS A 101 17.23 4.79 10.31
CA LYS A 101 16.87 3.38 10.57
C LYS A 101 15.58 3.24 11.39
N ARG A 102 15.43 4.09 12.42
CA ARG A 102 14.24 4.13 13.29
C ARG A 102 12.94 4.43 12.52
N ASP A 103 13.00 5.31 11.53
CA ASP A 103 11.85 5.72 10.72
C ASP A 103 11.45 4.63 9.73
N GLN A 104 12.45 3.94 9.16
CA GLN A 104 12.23 2.75 8.33
C GLN A 104 11.60 1.62 9.15
N GLU A 105 12.14 1.34 10.33
CA GLU A 105 11.61 0.34 11.26
C GLU A 105 10.16 0.64 11.65
N ALA A 106 9.81 1.91 11.89
CA ALA A 106 8.43 2.32 12.19
C ALA A 106 7.47 2.04 11.02
N LEU A 107 7.88 2.34 9.79
CA LEU A 107 7.09 2.01 8.61
C LEU A 107 6.93 0.50 8.46
N PHE A 108 8.01 -0.28 8.55
CA PHE A 108 7.92 -1.74 8.44
C PHE A 108 7.04 -2.36 9.51
N ALA A 109 7.11 -1.88 10.75
CA ALA A 109 6.24 -2.31 11.83
C ALA A 109 4.77 -2.02 11.51
N ALA A 110 4.46 -0.82 11.00
CA ALA A 110 3.11 -0.50 10.56
C ALA A 110 2.66 -1.39 9.40
N LEU A 111 3.54 -1.67 8.43
CA LEU A 111 3.23 -2.51 7.27
C LEU A 111 2.93 -3.97 7.64
N GLN A 112 3.51 -4.46 8.74
CA GLN A 112 3.26 -5.80 9.27
C GLN A 112 1.92 -5.92 10.00
N ASP A 113 1.40 -4.82 10.54
CA ASP A 113 0.15 -4.75 11.30
C ASP A 113 -0.86 -3.82 10.63
N LEU A 114 -1.00 -3.95 9.30
CA LEU A 114 -1.94 -3.15 8.53
C LEU A 114 -3.38 -3.45 8.98
N PRO A 115 -4.18 -2.45 9.36
CA PRO A 115 -5.59 -2.65 9.66
C PRO A 115 -6.35 -3.16 8.43
N ASP A 116 -7.41 -3.92 8.68
CA ASP A 116 -8.37 -4.30 7.64
C ASP A 116 -8.93 -3.04 6.95
N GLY A 117 -8.92 -3.04 5.62
CA GLY A 117 -9.33 -1.90 4.80
C GLY A 117 -8.24 -0.86 4.55
N SER A 118 -7.06 -0.98 5.17
CA SER A 118 -5.89 -0.21 4.77
C SER A 118 -5.18 -0.89 3.61
N CYS A 119 -4.77 -0.10 2.62
CA CYS A 119 -3.99 -0.55 1.49
C CYS A 119 -2.79 0.37 1.29
N PHE A 120 -1.59 -0.21 1.27
CA PHE A 120 -0.34 0.50 0.99
C PHE A 120 0.22 0.11 -0.37
N VAL A 121 0.71 1.08 -1.12
CA VAL A 121 1.38 0.88 -2.40
C VAL A 121 2.61 1.77 -2.51
N ALA A 122 3.73 1.19 -2.97
CA ALA A 122 5.00 1.88 -3.21
C ALA A 122 5.59 1.52 -4.58
#